data_AF-A0A1A9BU48-F1
#
_entry.id   AF-A0A1A9BU48-F1
#
_cell.length_a   1.000
_cell.length_b   1.000
_cell.length_c   1.000
_cell.angle_alpha   90.00
_cell.angle_beta   90.00
_cell.angle_gamma   90.00
#
_symmetry.space_group_name_H-M   'P 1'
#
loop_
_entity.id
_entity.type
_entity.pdbx_description
1 polymer ?
#
loop_
_entity_poly.entity_id
_entity_poly.type
_entity_poly.pdbx_seq_one_letter_code
_entity_poly.pdbx_strand_id
1 'polypeptide(L)'
;MTSTKARTTALITPIEQEAQNEAKALAGEGRTAKAIRRLRKDSGLGLATAPVALDLLTQGHTLPTTYGEALDALRQLDAALVAEMTDLLNGGHRDSAIKLLRERTDMDLAGGYHLVTELSARLDTQ
;
A
#
# COMPACT_ATOMS: atom_id res chain seq x y z
N MET A 1 8.48 15.68 9.19
CA MET A 1 7.71 15.75 7.94
C MET A 1 7.63 14.37 7.35
N THR A 2 6.43 13.80 7.26
CA THR A 2 6.20 12.53 6.56
C THR A 2 6.27 12.81 5.06
N SER A 3 7.12 12.08 4.32
CA SER A 3 7.15 12.18 2.85
C SER A 3 5.79 11.79 2.28
N THR A 4 5.26 12.56 1.32
CA THR A 4 4.00 12.26 0.63
C THR A 4 3.97 10.81 0.12
N LYS A 5 5.09 10.33 -0.42
CA LYS A 5 5.24 8.94 -0.88
C LYS A 5 5.09 7.92 0.24
N ALA A 6 5.70 8.17 1.39
CA ALA A 6 5.61 7.25 2.53
C ALA A 6 4.18 7.14 3.06
N ARG A 7 3.43 8.25 3.04
CA ARG A 7 1.99 8.25 3.37
C ARG A 7 1.18 7.50 2.32
N THR A 8 1.41 7.76 1.02
CA THR A 8 0.74 7.03 -0.05
C THR A 8 0.98 5.53 0.08
N THR A 9 2.24 5.08 0.16
CA THR A 9 2.57 3.66 0.31
C THR A 9 1.94 3.04 1.54
N ALA A 10 1.95 3.72 2.69
CA ALA A 10 1.26 3.22 3.87
C ALA A 10 -0.25 2.99 3.65
N LEU A 11 -0.91 3.83 2.86
CA LEU A 11 -2.34 3.72 2.54
C LEU A 11 -2.67 2.67 1.47
N ILE A 12 -1.69 2.22 0.69
CA ILE A 12 -1.89 1.26 -0.41
C ILE A 12 -1.13 -0.06 -0.21
N THR A 13 -0.48 -0.28 0.93
CA THR A 13 0.12 -1.58 1.26
C THR A 13 -0.90 -2.43 2.04
N PRO A 14 -1.31 -3.60 1.53
CA PRO A 14 -2.17 -4.51 2.29
C PRO A 14 -1.50 -4.98 3.58
N ILE A 15 -2.27 -4.98 4.66
CA ILE A 15 -1.87 -5.47 5.98
C ILE A 15 -3.04 -6.25 6.57
N GLU A 16 -2.81 -7.47 7.03
CA GLU A 16 -3.86 -8.29 7.64
C GLU A 16 -4.58 -7.58 8.79
N GLN A 17 -5.89 -7.78 8.89
CA GLN A 17 -6.72 -7.11 9.89
C GLN A 17 -6.26 -7.40 11.32
N GLU A 18 -5.84 -8.64 11.61
CA GLU A 18 -5.31 -9.02 12.92
C GLU A 18 -4.03 -8.23 13.25
N ALA A 19 -3.12 -8.08 12.28
CA ALA A 19 -1.90 -7.30 12.43
C ALA A 19 -2.19 -5.82 12.73
N GLN A 20 -3.17 -5.23 12.06
CA GLN A 20 -3.61 -3.85 12.31
C GLN A 20 -4.19 -3.71 13.73
N ASN A 21 -5.02 -4.66 14.17
CA ASN A 21 -5.65 -4.65 15.49
C ASN A 21 -4.62 -4.80 16.61
N GLU A 22 -3.71 -5.76 16.48
CA GLU A 22 -2.60 -5.96 17.43
C GLU A 22 -1.70 -4.72 17.50
N ALA A 23 -1.37 -4.11 16.36
CA ALA A 23 -0.55 -2.91 16.33
C ALA A 23 -1.23 -1.72 17.03
N LYS A 24 -2.54 -1.54 16.85
CA LYS A 24 -3.33 -0.53 17.58
C LYS A 24 -3.31 -0.78 19.09
N ALA A 25 -3.52 -2.02 19.53
CA ALA A 25 -3.46 -2.38 20.95
C ALA A 25 -2.07 -2.10 21.55
N LEU A 26 -1.01 -2.54 20.87
CA LEU A 26 0.38 -2.28 21.27
C LEU A 26 0.69 -0.78 21.35
N ALA A 27 0.18 0.03 20.42
CA ALA A 27 0.35 1.49 20.46
C ALA A 27 -0.41 2.13 21.63
N GLY A 28 -1.62 1.66 21.93
CA GLY A 28 -2.39 2.08 23.11
C GLY A 28 -1.68 1.79 24.44
N GLU A 29 -0.88 0.73 24.49
CA GLU A 29 0.00 0.39 25.63
C GLU A 29 1.32 1.17 25.65
N GLY A 30 1.55 2.11 24.73
CA GLY A 30 2.82 2.84 24.59
C GLY A 30 3.97 2.03 23.99
N ARG A 31 3.70 0.84 23.43
CA ARG A 31 4.71 -0.10 22.89
C ARG A 31 4.95 0.12 21.40
N THR A 32 5.19 1.36 20.98
CA THR A 32 5.28 1.79 19.56
C THR A 32 6.24 0.96 18.72
N ALA A 33 7.44 0.66 19.23
CA ALA A 33 8.42 -0.13 18.47
C ALA A 33 7.95 -1.59 18.21
N LYS A 34 7.13 -2.16 19.10
CA LYS A 34 6.52 -3.48 18.89
C LYS A 34 5.36 -3.39 17.89
N ALA A 35 4.53 -2.35 17.96
CA ALA A 35 3.47 -2.11 16.99
C ALA A 35 4.00 -1.96 15.55
N ILE A 36 5.06 -1.16 15.36
CA ILE A 36 5.72 -0.99 14.05
C ILE A 36 6.26 -2.32 13.53
N ARG A 37 6.93 -3.11 14.40
CA ARG A 37 7.41 -4.45 14.02
C ARG A 37 6.27 -5.38 13.62
N ARG A 38 5.12 -5.30 14.31
CA ARG A 38 3.96 -6.13 13.99
C ARG A 38 3.39 -5.81 12.60
N LEU A 39 3.26 -4.53 12.27
CA LEU A 39 2.75 -4.11 10.95
C LEU A 39 3.68 -4.52 9.80
N ARG A 40 5.00 -4.56 10.04
CA ARG A 40 5.99 -4.98 9.03
C ARG A 40 6.08 -6.48 8.84
N LYS A 41 5.69 -7.25 9.84
CA LYS A 41 5.79 -8.70 9.77
C LYS A 41 4.79 -9.19 8.72
N ASP A 42 5.30 -9.96 7.76
CA ASP A 42 4.51 -10.57 6.68
C ASP A 42 3.76 -9.56 5.79
N SER A 43 4.19 -8.30 5.77
CA SER A 43 3.68 -7.25 4.88
C SER A 43 4.79 -6.65 4.01
N GLY A 44 4.40 -5.82 3.03
CA GLY A 44 5.33 -5.05 2.19
C GLY A 44 5.83 -3.74 2.83
N LEU A 45 5.56 -3.48 4.13
CA LEU A 45 5.95 -2.22 4.75
C LEU A 45 7.45 -2.13 5.07
N GLY A 46 8.09 -1.11 4.48
CA GLY A 46 9.46 -0.71 4.80
C GLY A 46 9.62 0.02 6.14
N LEU A 47 10.87 0.29 6.52
CA LEU A 47 11.20 0.98 7.77
C LEU A 47 10.68 2.42 7.82
N ALA A 48 10.63 3.10 6.68
CA ALA A 48 10.15 4.47 6.59
C ALA A 48 8.61 4.58 6.54
N THR A 49 7.92 3.55 6.02
CA THR A 49 6.47 3.56 5.83
C THR A 49 5.70 2.98 7.01
N ALA A 50 6.26 2.00 7.72
CA ALA A 50 5.57 1.37 8.85
C ALA A 50 5.22 2.32 10.02
N PRO A 51 6.08 3.29 10.42
CA PRO A 51 5.68 4.30 11.41
C PRO A 51 4.50 5.15 10.94
N VAL A 52 4.43 5.44 9.63
CA VAL A 52 3.34 6.21 9.02
C VAL A 52 2.05 5.41 8.99
N ALA A 53 2.12 4.13 8.65
CA ALA A 53 0.98 3.22 8.73
C ALA A 53 0.43 3.14 10.16
N LEU A 54 1.30 3.07 11.18
CA LEU A 54 0.85 3.08 12.56
C LEU A 54 0.16 4.40 12.94
N ASP A 55 0.76 5.54 12.58
CA ASP A 55 0.17 6.87 12.83
C ASP A 55 -1.23 6.98 12.21
N LEU A 56 -1.39 6.55 10.95
CA LEU A 56 -2.68 6.48 10.25
C LEU A 56 -3.71 5.62 11.01
N LEU A 57 -3.32 4.42 11.45
CA LEU A 57 -4.20 3.54 12.22
C LEU A 57 -4.63 4.18 13.55
N THR A 58 -3.72 4.87 14.24
CA THR A 58 -4.04 5.56 15.51
C THR A 58 -4.92 6.80 15.31
N GLN A 59 -4.87 7.41 14.13
CA GLN A 59 -5.76 8.50 13.70
C GLN A 59 -7.14 8.00 13.23
N GLY A 60 -7.37 6.68 13.24
CA GLY A 60 -8.66 6.08 12.85
C GLY A 60 -8.79 5.78 11.37
N HIS A 61 -7.73 5.93 10.57
CA HIS A 61 -7.75 5.47 9.19
C HIS A 61 -7.84 3.94 9.11
N THR A 62 -8.50 3.44 8.06
CA THR A 62 -8.49 2.04 7.68
C THR A 62 -7.39 1.81 6.64
N LEU A 63 -6.58 0.78 6.84
CA LEU A 63 -5.59 0.34 5.86
C LEU A 63 -6.12 -0.89 5.12
N PRO A 64 -5.77 -1.05 3.83
CA PRO A 64 -6.27 -2.17 3.04
C PRO A 64 -5.79 -3.50 3.62
N THR A 65 -6.62 -4.53 3.47
CA THR A 65 -6.33 -5.91 3.83
C THR A 65 -6.06 -6.78 2.60
N THR A 66 -6.47 -6.30 1.41
CA THR A 66 -6.28 -6.99 0.12
C THR A 66 -5.69 -6.04 -0.93
N TYR A 67 -5.11 -6.60 -2.00
CA TYR A 67 -4.64 -5.80 -3.14
C TYR A 67 -5.79 -5.12 -3.90
N GLY A 68 -6.99 -5.69 -3.87
CA GLY A 68 -8.18 -5.04 -4.41
C GLY A 68 -8.52 -3.75 -3.67
N GLU A 69 -8.56 -3.81 -2.34
CA GLU A 69 -8.77 -2.61 -1.50
C GLU A 69 -7.62 -1.60 -1.66
N ALA A 70 -6.38 -2.06 -1.80
CA ALA A 70 -5.23 -1.21 -2.05
C ALA A 70 -5.32 -0.48 -3.41
N LEU A 71 -5.78 -1.17 -4.46
CA LEU A 71 -6.01 -0.55 -5.77
C LEU A 71 -7.13 0.48 -5.71
N ASP A 72 -8.21 0.20 -4.99
CA ASP A 72 -9.30 1.16 -4.78
C ASP A 72 -8.82 2.39 -3.99
N ALA A 73 -8.01 2.20 -2.96
CA ALA A 73 -7.35 3.30 -2.25
C ALA A 73 -6.43 4.11 -3.16
N LEU A 74 -5.63 3.45 -4.02
CA LEU A 74 -4.76 4.13 -4.97
C LEU A 74 -5.55 4.97 -5.96
N ARG A 75 -6.69 4.48 -6.48
CA ARG A 75 -7.57 5.26 -7.37
C ARG A 75 -8.08 6.53 -6.71
N GLN A 76 -8.43 6.48 -5.43
CA GLN A 76 -8.90 7.65 -4.68
C GLN A 76 -7.77 8.67 -4.43
N LEU A 77 -6.54 8.19 -4.24
CA LEU A 77 -5.38 9.03 -3.95
C LEU A 77 -4.75 9.64 -5.20
N ASP A 78 -4.64 8.86 -6.29
CA ASP A 78 -3.97 9.24 -7.53
C ASP A 78 -4.60 8.51 -8.73
N ALA A 79 -5.78 8.97 -9.14
CA ALA A 79 -6.49 8.44 -10.30
C ALA A 79 -5.67 8.55 -11.60
N ALA A 80 -4.81 9.56 -11.73
CA ALA A 80 -3.97 9.77 -12.90
C ALA A 80 -2.89 8.69 -13.01
N LEU A 81 -2.24 8.34 -11.90
CA LEU A 81 -1.30 7.22 -11.87
C LEU A 81 -1.96 5.90 -12.26
N VAL A 82 -3.20 5.64 -11.81
CA VAL A 82 -3.94 4.44 -12.20
C VAL A 82 -4.26 4.44 -13.69
N ALA A 83 -4.69 5.57 -14.26
CA ALA A 83 -4.93 5.70 -15.69
C ALA A 83 -3.66 5.43 -16.52
N GLU A 84 -2.52 6.00 -16.13
CA GLU A 84 -1.23 5.79 -16.81
C GLU A 84 -0.77 4.33 -16.75
N MET A 85 -0.95 3.66 -15.61
CA MET A 85 -0.68 2.22 -15.49
C MET A 85 -1.62 1.39 -16.38
N THR A 86 -2.89 1.76 -16.48
CA THR A 86 -3.86 1.11 -17.38
C THR A 86 -3.45 1.24 -18.84
N ASP A 87 -3.02 2.42 -19.28
CA ASP A 87 -2.55 2.64 -20.65
C ASP A 87 -1.32 1.78 -20.97
N LEU A 88 -0.37 1.67 -20.01
CA LEU A 88 0.78 0.78 -20.14
C LEU A 88 0.35 -0.70 -20.24
N LEU A 89 -0.62 -1.14 -19.42
CA LEU A 89 -1.13 -2.51 -19.47
C LEU A 89 -1.85 -2.82 -20.79
N ASN A 90 -2.65 -1.90 -21.31
CA ASN A 90 -3.29 -2.04 -22.63
C ASN A 90 -2.27 -2.14 -23.78
N GLY A 91 -1.11 -1.51 -23.62
CA GLY A 91 0.04 -1.66 -24.54
C GLY A 91 0.89 -2.92 -24.31
N GLY A 92 0.56 -3.77 -23.35
CA GLY A 92 1.34 -4.96 -22.99
C GLY A 92 2.62 -4.66 -22.18
N HIS A 93 2.75 -3.45 -21.64
CA HIS A 93 3.95 -2.97 -20.94
C HIS A 93 3.88 -3.15 -19.42
N ARG A 94 3.60 -4.36 -18.94
CA ARG A 94 3.41 -4.67 -17.50
C ARG A 94 4.60 -4.24 -16.62
N ASP A 95 5.83 -4.53 -17.04
CA ASP A 95 7.03 -4.15 -16.25
C ASP A 95 7.19 -2.64 -16.11
N SER A 96 6.75 -1.88 -17.13
CA SER A 96 6.75 -0.41 -17.08
C SER A 96 5.72 0.11 -16.10
N ALA A 97 4.53 -0.50 -16.03
CA ALA A 97 3.52 -0.15 -15.03
C ALA A 97 4.00 -0.42 -13.59
N ILE A 98 4.67 -1.55 -13.36
CA ILE A 98 5.27 -1.88 -12.05
C ILE A 98 6.35 -0.85 -11.69
N LYS A 99 7.23 -0.52 -12.64
CA LYS A 99 8.27 0.48 -12.43
C LYS A 99 7.69 1.85 -12.10
N LEU A 100 6.70 2.31 -12.86
CA LEU A 100 6.01 3.58 -12.66
C LEU A 100 5.42 3.67 -11.24
N LEU A 101 4.66 2.66 -10.83
CA LEU A 101 4.06 2.60 -9.49
C LEU A 101 5.12 2.76 -8.39
N ARG A 102 6.22 2.01 -8.49
CA ARG A 102 7.30 2.02 -7.49
C ARG A 102 8.03 3.36 -7.46
N GLU A 103 8.29 3.97 -8.61
CA GLU A 103 8.95 5.29 -8.67
C GLU A 103 8.07 6.38 -8.05
N ARG A 104 6.74 6.28 -8.17
CA ARG A 104 5.80 7.27 -7.64
C ARG A 104 5.48 7.09 -6.16
N THR A 105 5.57 5.86 -5.65
CA THR A 105 5.12 5.53 -4.29
C THR A 105 6.26 5.09 -3.36
N ASP A 106 7.41 4.68 -3.89
CA ASP A 106 8.47 3.94 -3.20
C ASP A 106 8.03 2.55 -2.70
N MET A 107 6.94 1.98 -3.24
CA MET A 107 6.55 0.60 -2.99
C MET A 107 7.64 -0.38 -3.42
N ASP A 108 7.74 -1.51 -2.73
CA ASP A 108 8.68 -2.56 -3.08
C ASP A 108 8.26 -3.30 -4.37
N LEU A 109 9.13 -4.19 -4.85
CA LEU A 109 8.86 -4.92 -6.09
C LEU A 109 7.67 -5.87 -5.96
N ALA A 110 7.54 -6.57 -4.83
CA ALA A 110 6.48 -7.55 -4.63
C ALA A 110 5.10 -6.89 -4.55
N GLY A 111 4.95 -5.84 -3.75
CA GLY A 111 3.73 -5.03 -3.67
C GLY A 111 3.39 -4.41 -5.02
N GLY A 112 4.38 -3.87 -5.72
CA GLY A 112 4.19 -3.30 -7.05
C GLY A 112 3.67 -4.33 -8.07
N TYR A 113 4.26 -5.54 -8.06
CA TYR A 113 3.82 -6.65 -8.90
C TYR A 113 2.37 -7.06 -8.61
N HIS A 114 2.02 -7.25 -7.34
CA HIS A 114 0.68 -7.71 -6.95
C HIS A 114 -0.40 -6.66 -7.25
N LEU A 115 -0.13 -5.38 -6.99
CA LEU A 115 -1.09 -4.31 -7.25
C LEU A 115 -1.33 -4.11 -8.76
N VAL A 116 -0.27 -4.20 -9.58
CA VAL A 116 -0.41 -4.17 -11.04
C VAL A 116 -1.11 -5.43 -11.58
N THR A 117 -0.87 -6.60 -10.97
CA THR A 117 -1.56 -7.84 -11.33
C THR A 117 -3.06 -7.73 -11.03
N GLU A 118 -3.43 -7.19 -9.88
CA GLU A 118 -4.83 -6.90 -9.52
C GLU A 118 -5.48 -5.94 -10.53
N LEU A 119 -4.78 -4.87 -10.93
CA LEU A 119 -5.28 -3.95 -11.95
C LEU A 119 -5.49 -4.65 -13.29
N SER A 120 -4.52 -5.44 -13.75
CA SER A 120 -4.62 -6.24 -14.99
C SER A 120 -5.83 -7.18 -14.94
N ALA A 121 -6.03 -7.90 -13.83
CA ALA A 121 -7.15 -8.82 -13.68
C ALA A 121 -8.52 -8.11 -13.77
N ARG A 122 -8.63 -6.89 -13.23
CA ARG A 122 -9.87 -6.12 -13.34
C ARG A 122 -10.15 -5.60 -14.75
N LEU A 123 -9.11 -5.30 -15.52
CA LEU A 123 -9.26 -4.91 -16.93
C LEU A 123 -9.76 -6.08 -17.79
N ASP A 124 -9.31 -7.31 -17.50
CA ASP A 124 -9.75 -8.51 -18.22
C ASP A 124 -11.23 -8.86 -17.96
N THR A 125 -11.81 -8.34 -16.88
CA THR A 125 -13.22 -8.57 -16.51
C THR A 125 -14.18 -7.48 -17.01
N GLN A 126 -13.67 -6.42 -17.67
CA GLN A 126 -14.45 -5.31 -18.23
C GLN A 126 -14.73 -5.53 -19.72
#